data_AF-A0A950V4M9-F1
#
_entry.id   AF-A0A950V4M9-F1
#
_cell.length_a   1.000
_cell.length_b   1.000
_cell.length_c   1.000
_cell.angle_alpha   90.00
_cell.angle_beta   90.00
_cell.angle_gamma   90.00
#
_symmetry.space_group_name_H-M   'P 1'
#
loop_
_entity.id
_entity.type
_entity.pdbx_description
1 polymer ?
#
loop_
_entity_poly.entity_id
_entity_poly.type
_entity_poly.pdbx_seq_one_letter_code
_entity_poly.pdbx_strand_id
1 'polypeptide(L)'
;MIHSTFPECVRQELQLARQKHRPQGSAHEALAVILEEVCEFQAEVFKKSEQRSAAKMLVELVQIAAMCQRAAEDLHIDLSHEGDYLAIRKHPDRGAMNNFGKGGDA
;
A
#
# COMPACT_ATOMS: atom_id res chain seq x y z
N MET A 1 24.17 11.50 -13.30
CA MET A 1 23.06 10.52 -13.26
C MET A 1 22.05 11.03 -12.25
N ILE A 2 20.80 11.27 -12.67
CA ILE A 2 19.73 11.58 -11.72
C ILE A 2 19.33 10.24 -11.10
N HIS A 3 19.69 10.02 -9.85
CA HIS A 3 19.15 8.90 -9.10
C HIS A 3 17.69 9.23 -8.79
N SER A 4 16.74 8.57 -9.46
CA SER A 4 15.35 8.61 -9.01
C SER A 4 15.30 8.10 -7.57
N THR A 5 14.72 8.89 -6.68
CA THR A 5 14.57 8.50 -5.28
C THR A 5 13.47 7.43 -5.17
N PHE A 6 13.49 6.62 -4.11
CA PHE A 6 12.44 5.63 -3.87
C PHE A 6 11.01 6.22 -3.95
N PRO A 7 10.70 7.39 -3.32
CA PRO A 7 9.38 8.02 -3.46
C PRO A 7 8.99 8.36 -4.90
N GLU A 8 9.95 8.76 -5.73
CA GLU A 8 9.70 9.06 -7.14
C GLU A 8 9.38 7.79 -7.92
N CYS A 9 10.05 6.67 -7.63
CA CYS A 9 9.69 5.37 -8.21
C CYS A 9 8.28 4.93 -7.79
N VAL A 10 7.91 5.09 -6.51
CA VAL A 10 6.55 4.80 -6.02
C VAL A 10 5.50 5.64 -6.73
N ARG A 11 5.77 6.94 -6.91
CA ARG A 11 4.87 7.85 -7.64
C ARG A 11 4.66 7.39 -9.09
N GLN A 12 5.71 6.95 -9.76
CA GLN A 12 5.65 6.45 -11.14
C GLN A 12 4.88 5.13 -11.22
N GLU A 13 5.17 4.18 -10.32
CA GLU A 13 4.48 2.88 -10.28
C GLU A 13 2.98 3.04 -9.98
N LEU A 14 2.62 3.91 -9.03
CA LEU A 14 1.23 4.23 -8.74
C LEU A 14 0.48 4.78 -9.97
N GLN A 15 1.15 5.62 -10.78
CA GLN A 15 0.58 6.13 -12.02
C GLN A 15 0.37 5.00 -13.05
N LEU A 16 1.33 4.09 -13.20
CA LEU A 16 1.22 2.95 -14.09
C LEU A 16 0.08 2.01 -13.67
N ALA A 17 -0.01 1.68 -12.39
CA ALA A 17 -1.06 0.82 -11.85
C ALA A 17 -2.46 1.40 -12.08
N ARG A 18 -2.64 2.72 -11.91
CA ARG A 18 -3.91 3.41 -12.19
C ARG A 18 -4.28 3.40 -13.67
N GLN A 19 -3.31 3.40 -14.57
CA GLN A 19 -3.56 3.30 -16.01
C GLN A 19 -3.93 1.89 -16.44
N LYS A 20 -3.32 0.88 -15.82
CA LYS A 20 -3.46 -0.53 -16.21
C LYS A 20 -4.67 -1.21 -15.57
N HIS A 21 -5.10 -0.78 -14.38
CA HIS A 21 -6.10 -1.46 -13.58
C HIS A 21 -7.22 -0.52 -13.14
N ARG A 22 -8.45 -1.04 -13.08
CA ARG A 22 -9.58 -0.33 -12.45
C ARG A 22 -9.32 -0.10 -10.95
N PRO A 23 -9.94 0.90 -10.31
CA PRO A 23 -9.86 1.08 -8.87
C PRO A 23 -10.24 -0.20 -8.10
N GLN A 24 -9.60 -0.43 -6.96
CA GLN A 24 -9.90 -1.53 -6.06
C GLN A 24 -11.28 -1.34 -5.43
N GLY A 25 -12.14 -2.34 -5.49
CA GLY A 25 -13.53 -2.26 -5.03
C GLY A 25 -13.76 -2.75 -3.60
N SER A 26 -12.75 -3.35 -2.96
CA SER A 26 -12.85 -3.82 -1.57
C SER A 26 -11.48 -4.01 -0.91
N ALA A 27 -11.46 -4.06 0.42
CA ALA A 27 -10.27 -4.40 1.20
C ALA A 27 -9.71 -5.80 0.88
N HIS A 28 -10.55 -6.77 0.55
CA HIS A 28 -10.10 -8.11 0.15
C HIS A 28 -9.38 -8.10 -1.20
N GLU A 29 -9.93 -7.37 -2.18
CA GLU A 29 -9.27 -7.17 -3.47
C GLU A 29 -7.94 -6.42 -3.32
N ALA A 30 -7.93 -5.35 -2.54
CA ALA A 30 -6.72 -4.60 -2.25
C ALA A 30 -5.64 -5.45 -1.57
N LEU A 31 -6.03 -6.24 -0.56
CA LEU A 31 -5.13 -7.15 0.13
C LEU A 31 -4.58 -8.23 -0.80
N ALA A 32 -5.40 -8.79 -1.69
CA ALA A 32 -4.94 -9.80 -2.65
C ALA A 32 -3.84 -9.23 -3.56
N VAL A 33 -4.01 -8.01 -4.08
CA VAL A 33 -3.00 -7.32 -4.90
C VAL A 33 -1.73 -7.05 -4.09
N ILE A 34 -1.84 -6.53 -2.88
CA ILE A 34 -0.66 -6.29 -2.02
C ILE A 34 0.09 -7.59 -1.72
N LEU A 35 -0.63 -8.67 -1.44
CA LEU A 35 -0.04 -9.98 -1.16
C LEU A 35 0.67 -10.57 -2.36
N GLU A 36 0.20 -10.32 -3.58
CA GLU A 36 0.89 -10.71 -4.81
C GLU A 36 2.31 -10.10 -4.85
N GLU A 37 2.42 -8.77 -4.72
CA GLU A 37 3.71 -8.06 -4.71
C GLU A 37 4.63 -8.51 -3.55
N VAL A 38 4.05 -8.77 -2.37
CA VAL A 38 4.80 -9.31 -1.22
C VAL A 38 5.34 -10.72 -1.53
N CYS A 39 4.57 -11.56 -2.23
CA CYS A 39 5.04 -12.88 -2.63
C CYS A 39 6.16 -12.80 -3.66
N GLU A 40 6.11 -11.85 -4.60
CA GLU A 40 7.19 -11.61 -5.56
C GLU A 40 8.47 -11.14 -4.86
N PHE A 41 8.35 -10.21 -3.91
CA PHE A 41 9.47 -9.80 -3.07
C PHE A 41 10.06 -10.97 -2.28
N GLN A 42 9.21 -11.77 -1.63
CA GLN A 42 9.62 -12.95 -0.87
C GLN A 42 10.34 -13.96 -1.77
N ALA A 43 9.84 -14.19 -2.99
CA ALA A 43 10.46 -15.09 -3.95
C ALA A 43 11.88 -14.64 -4.31
N GLU A 44 12.14 -13.33 -4.41
CA GLU A 44 13.49 -12.79 -4.62
C GLU A 44 14.38 -12.93 -3.38
N VAL A 45 13.85 -12.64 -2.19
CA VAL A 45 14.59 -12.77 -0.92
C VAL A 45 15.00 -14.21 -0.65
N PHE A 46 14.16 -15.19 -0.99
CA PHE A 46 14.37 -16.61 -0.69
C PHE A 46 15.32 -17.30 -1.67
N LYS A 47 15.75 -16.61 -2.73
CA LYS A 47 16.85 -17.09 -3.59
C LYS A 47 18.15 -17.15 -2.81
N LYS A 48 19.07 -17.98 -3.31
CA LYS A 48 20.47 -17.95 -2.84
C LYS A 48 21.08 -16.57 -3.07
N SER A 49 22.04 -16.19 -2.24
CA SER A 49 22.69 -14.88 -2.27
C SER A 49 23.20 -14.46 -3.65
N GLU A 50 23.74 -15.41 -4.40
CA GLU A 50 24.32 -15.25 -5.73
C GLU A 50 23.27 -15.16 -6.86
N GLN A 51 22.02 -15.54 -6.57
CA GLN A 51 20.89 -15.47 -7.50
C GLN A 51 19.95 -14.29 -7.21
N ARG A 52 20.13 -13.65 -6.05
CA ARG A 52 19.31 -12.53 -5.59
C ARG A 52 19.69 -11.24 -6.32
N SER A 53 18.70 -10.49 -6.76
CA SER A 53 18.85 -9.20 -7.42
C SER A 53 18.32 -8.07 -6.55
N ALA A 54 19.22 -7.16 -6.15
CA ALA A 54 18.83 -5.94 -5.44
C ALA A 54 17.90 -5.04 -6.25
N ALA A 55 18.05 -5.02 -7.58
CA ALA A 55 17.17 -4.27 -8.46
C ALA A 55 15.75 -4.84 -8.47
N LYS A 56 15.59 -6.17 -8.50
CA LYS A 56 14.27 -6.81 -8.41
C LYS A 56 13.62 -6.55 -7.06
N MET A 57 14.38 -6.74 -5.97
CA MET A 57 13.89 -6.40 -4.63
C MET A 57 13.41 -4.95 -4.51
N LEU A 58 14.13 -4.00 -5.12
CA LEU A 58 13.71 -2.60 -5.14
C LEU A 58 12.40 -2.41 -5.91
N VAL A 59 12.23 -3.08 -7.05
CA VAL A 59 11.02 -3.05 -7.87
C VAL A 59 9.81 -3.56 -7.06
N GLU A 60 9.93 -4.74 -6.43
CA GLU A 60 8.82 -5.29 -5.64
C GLU A 60 8.49 -4.40 -4.41
N LEU A 61 9.50 -3.81 -3.75
CA LEU A 61 9.27 -2.86 -2.65
C LEU A 61 8.55 -1.59 -3.11
N VAL A 62 8.86 -1.10 -4.32
CA VAL A 62 8.18 0.05 -4.93
C VAL A 62 6.73 -0.30 -5.23
N GLN A 63 6.46 -1.48 -5.81
CA GLN A 63 5.10 -1.96 -6.07
C GLN A 63 4.30 -2.14 -4.78
N ILE A 64 4.87 -2.77 -3.74
CA ILE A 64 4.22 -2.91 -2.42
C ILE A 64 3.81 -1.53 -1.88
N ALA A 65 4.72 -0.55 -1.90
CA ALA A 65 4.44 0.79 -1.41
C ALA A 65 3.34 1.49 -2.24
N ALA A 66 3.42 1.39 -3.56
CA ALA A 66 2.42 1.95 -4.47
C ALA A 66 1.03 1.30 -4.26
N MET A 67 0.97 -0.02 -4.06
CA MET A 67 -0.29 -0.74 -3.87
C MET A 67 -0.89 -0.46 -2.48
N CYS A 68 -0.07 -0.28 -1.45
CA CYS A 68 -0.54 0.20 -0.15
C CYS A 68 -1.18 1.60 -0.26
N GLN A 69 -0.52 2.53 -0.95
CA GLN A 69 -1.08 3.87 -1.15
C GLN A 69 -2.38 3.80 -1.95
N ARG A 70 -2.39 3.04 -3.06
CA ARG A 70 -3.57 2.88 -3.91
C ARG A 70 -4.74 2.29 -3.15
N ALA A 71 -4.51 1.32 -2.27
CA ALA A 71 -5.54 0.75 -1.41
C ALA A 71 -6.15 1.79 -0.47
N ALA A 72 -5.34 2.64 0.15
CA ALA A 72 -5.85 3.71 1.00
C ALA A 72 -6.70 4.71 0.21
N GLU A 73 -6.26 5.10 -0.99
CA GLU A 73 -6.96 6.07 -1.82
C GLU A 73 -8.25 5.51 -2.45
N ASP A 74 -8.19 4.34 -3.08
CA ASP A 74 -9.33 3.72 -3.78
C ASP A 74 -10.44 3.31 -2.80
N LEU A 75 -10.09 2.94 -1.57
CA LEU A 75 -11.04 2.55 -0.53
C LEU A 75 -11.40 3.70 0.43
N HIS A 76 -10.88 4.91 0.20
CA HIS A 76 -11.08 6.07 1.06
C HIS A 76 -10.74 5.79 2.55
N ILE A 77 -9.62 5.10 2.78
CA ILE A 77 -9.06 4.87 4.12
C ILE A 77 -8.11 6.03 4.42
N ASP A 78 -8.69 7.15 4.80
CA ASP A 78 -7.99 8.37 5.14
C ASP A 78 -8.17 8.74 6.62
N LEU A 79 -7.37 9.71 7.05
CA LEU A 79 -7.49 10.30 8.38
C LEU A 79 -8.19 11.65 8.23
N SER A 80 -9.13 11.94 9.11
CA SER A 80 -9.79 13.25 9.16
C SER A 80 -8.80 14.38 9.42
N HIS A 81 -7.77 14.13 10.24
CA HIS A 81 -6.70 15.09 10.55
C HIS A 81 -5.33 14.40 10.68
N GLU A 82 -4.24 15.08 10.27
CA GLU A 82 -2.86 14.55 10.38
C GLU A 82 -2.45 14.14 11.81
N GLY A 83 -2.99 14.85 12.82
CA GLY A 83 -2.76 14.53 14.24
C GLY A 83 -3.33 13.17 14.67
N ASP A 84 -4.31 12.65 13.93
CA ASP A 84 -5.01 11.41 14.25
C ASP A 84 -4.09 10.19 14.03
N TYR A 85 -3.16 10.25 13.07
CA TYR A 85 -2.23 9.15 12.81
C TYR A 85 -1.41 8.82 14.06
N LEU A 86 -0.80 9.84 14.65
CA LEU A 86 0.06 9.67 15.83
C LEU A 86 -0.75 9.25 17.06
N ALA A 87 -2.00 9.70 17.17
CA ALA A 87 -2.90 9.29 18.25
C ALA A 87 -3.29 7.81 18.13
N ILE A 88 -3.72 7.36 16.95
CA ILE A 88 -4.09 5.97 16.66
C ILE A 88 -2.88 5.06 16.84
N ARG A 89 -1.71 5.45 16.33
CA ARG A 89 -0.47 4.66 16.45
C ARG A 89 -0.03 4.47 17.90
N LYS A 90 -0.20 5.49 18.76
CA LYS A 90 0.15 5.40 20.20
C LYS A 90 -0.88 4.60 21.00
N HIS A 91 -2.13 4.55 20.56
CA HIS A 91 -3.24 3.90 21.26
C HIS A 91 -4.17 3.15 20.27
N PRO A 92 -3.73 1.99 19.74
CA PRO A 92 -4.44 1.29 18.66
C PRO A 92 -5.86 0.87 19.04
N ASP A 93 -6.11 0.59 20.32
CA ASP A 93 -7.42 0.16 20.83
C ASP A 93 -8.47 1.29 20.91
N ARG A 94 -8.07 2.56 20.76
CA ARG A 94 -9.00 3.71 20.79
C ARG A 94 -9.51 4.15 19.41
N GLY A 95 -8.86 3.71 18.33
CA GLY A 95 -9.23 4.09 16.95
C GLY A 95 -10.45 3.35 16.39
N ALA A 96 -10.86 2.25 17.02
CA ALA A 96 -11.96 1.40 16.54
C ALA A 96 -13.37 1.86 17.00
N MET A 97 -13.49 2.88 17.85
CA MET A 97 -14.77 3.18 18.52
C MET A 97 -15.67 4.23 17.86
N ASN A 98 -15.22 4.98 16.86
CA ASN A 98 -16.05 6.02 16.25
C ASN A 98 -15.97 5.93 14.72
N ASN A 99 -16.82 5.10 14.09
CA ASN A 99 -17.40 5.36 12.75
C ASN A 99 -18.36 4.28 12.21
N PHE A 100 -18.69 3.22 12.95
CA PHE A 100 -19.72 2.24 12.52
C PHE A 100 -21.17 2.62 12.88
N GLY A 101 -21.48 3.90 13.08
CA GLY A 101 -22.76 4.30 13.68
C GLY A 101 -23.33 5.62 13.20
N LYS A 102 -23.55 5.80 11.89
CA LYS A 102 -24.63 6.66 11.35
C LYS A 102 -25.07 6.17 9.96
N GLY A 103 -25.77 5.03 9.96
CA GLY A 103 -26.62 4.59 8.85
C GLY A 103 -27.97 4.19 9.43
N GLY A 104 -28.69 5.18 9.98
CA GLY A 104 -30.06 5.04 10.45
C GLY A 104 -30.99 5.86 9.57
N ASP A 105 -32.04 5.20 9.12
CA ASP A 105 -33.34 5.71 8.67
C ASP A 105 -33.46 6.29 7.25
N ALA A 106 -33.88 5.42 6.33
CA ALA A 106 -34.97 5.65 5.38
C ALA A 106 -35.71 4.33 5.10
#